data_AF-A0A924TC15-F1
#
_entry.id   AF-A0A924TC15-F1
#
_cell.length_a   1.000
_cell.length_b   1.000
_cell.length_c   1.000
_cell.angle_alpha   90.00
_cell.angle_beta   90.00
_cell.angle_gamma   90.00
#
_symmetry.space_group_name_H-M   'P 1'
#
loop_
_entity.id
_entity.type
_entity.pdbx_description
1 polymer ?
#
loop_
_entity_poly.entity_id
_entity_poly.type
_entity_poly.pdbx_seq_one_letter_code
_entity_poly.pdbx_strand_id
1 'polypeptide(L)'
;MTYALSTPGAPVQPLARLVQGIAPDKLVAAATLLASLDRDRLLDRFRRSFHANNRRAALVIADALIERGVPPAFWHAPRSTVNYSLEQRADLLTYDVRWLRSAYPGHARVVRYERTRHMLSRVEAAHHRECLFAFYDGRRPLWKIVASLSLTNTQQHDCWLLRSAPVTNRHRVIQAMRDKVFATLPADLKGVRRTRTFTDDNARETLTRRHRLWLCAQMTDGNPTDIATRYRQLTGEVLSRQAVANQIAKVTAILRESEMTKHQEKEMT
;
A
#
# COMPACT_ATOMS: atom_id res chain seq x y z
N MET A 1 1.64 11.09 -19.91
CA MET A 1 0.63 10.02 -20.02
C MET A 1 -0.69 10.69 -20.38
N THR A 2 -0.90 10.86 -21.67
CA THR A 2 -2.09 11.49 -22.26
C THR A 2 -3.16 10.41 -22.30
N TYR A 3 -4.22 10.55 -21.52
CA TYR A 3 -5.33 9.58 -21.55
C TYR A 3 -6.16 9.88 -22.80
N ALA A 4 -6.09 9.02 -23.81
CA ALA A 4 -6.99 9.07 -24.95
C ALA A 4 -8.44 8.95 -24.42
N LEU A 5 -9.31 9.88 -24.85
CA LEU A 5 -10.73 9.87 -24.52
C LEU A 5 -11.37 8.68 -25.24
N SER A 6 -11.48 7.56 -24.53
CA SER A 6 -12.23 6.39 -24.97
C SER A 6 -13.71 6.75 -25.08
N THR A 7 -14.34 6.26 -26.16
CA THR A 7 -15.79 6.18 -26.38
C THR A 7 -16.52 5.86 -25.07
N PRO A 8 -17.70 6.45 -24.76
CA PRO A 8 -18.39 6.16 -23.50
C PRO A 8 -18.77 4.67 -23.44
N GLY A 9 -17.92 3.88 -22.78
CA GLY A 9 -18.19 2.50 -22.43
C GLY A 9 -19.36 2.43 -21.44
N ALA A 10 -19.92 1.23 -21.27
CA ALA A 10 -20.96 0.98 -20.29
C ALA A 10 -20.56 1.53 -18.91
N PRO A 11 -21.50 2.14 -18.15
CA PRO A 11 -21.20 2.71 -16.85
C PRO A 11 -20.67 1.62 -15.90
N VAL A 12 -19.74 1.98 -15.02
CA VAL A 12 -19.14 1.01 -14.08
C VAL A 12 -20.23 0.42 -13.18
N GLN A 13 -20.34 -0.90 -13.14
CA GLN A 13 -21.25 -1.56 -12.22
C GLN A 13 -20.80 -1.31 -10.75
N PRO A 14 -21.67 -0.81 -9.86
CA PRO A 14 -21.30 -0.55 -8.47
C PRO A 14 -21.04 -1.85 -7.68
N LEU A 15 -19.98 -1.87 -6.86
CA LEU A 15 -19.66 -2.98 -5.95
C LEU A 15 -20.83 -3.34 -5.01
N ALA A 16 -21.56 -2.33 -4.51
CA ALA A 16 -22.71 -2.55 -3.64
C ALA A 16 -23.75 -3.51 -4.25
N ARG A 17 -24.05 -3.37 -5.56
CA ARG A 17 -25.01 -4.24 -6.26
C ARG A 17 -24.49 -5.67 -6.38
N LEU A 18 -23.18 -5.83 -6.53
CA LEU A 18 -22.56 -7.15 -6.63
C LEU A 18 -22.65 -7.93 -5.31
N VAL A 19 -22.63 -7.24 -4.16
CA VAL A 19 -22.70 -7.88 -2.84
C VAL A 19 -24.13 -8.07 -2.35
N GLN A 20 -25.08 -7.19 -2.72
CA GLN A 20 -26.51 -7.36 -2.39
C GLN A 20 -27.10 -8.68 -2.90
N GLY A 21 -26.54 -9.26 -3.97
CA GLY A 21 -26.96 -10.56 -4.50
C GLY A 21 -26.33 -11.78 -3.83
N ILE A 22 -25.54 -11.61 -2.76
CA ILE A 22 -24.91 -12.72 -2.04
C ILE A 22 -25.78 -13.10 -0.85
N ALA A 23 -26.13 -14.38 -0.77
CA ALA A 23 -26.90 -14.91 0.34
C ALA A 23 -26.13 -14.76 1.68
N PRO A 24 -26.78 -14.38 2.80
CA PRO A 24 -26.09 -14.10 4.06
C PRO A 24 -25.26 -15.26 4.60
N ASP A 25 -25.75 -16.49 4.48
CA ASP A 25 -25.05 -17.73 4.84
C ASP A 25 -23.71 -17.88 4.11
N LYS A 26 -23.66 -17.51 2.82
CA LYS A 26 -22.42 -17.53 2.02
C LYS A 26 -21.44 -16.45 2.48
N LEU A 27 -21.92 -15.29 2.93
CA LEU A 27 -21.06 -14.26 3.51
C LEU A 27 -20.47 -14.72 4.84
N VAL A 28 -21.26 -15.37 5.69
CA VAL A 28 -20.78 -15.95 6.97
C VAL A 28 -19.75 -17.04 6.71
N ALA A 29 -20.03 -17.99 5.80
CA ALA A 29 -19.09 -19.04 5.45
C ALA A 29 -17.77 -18.48 4.87
N ALA A 30 -17.86 -17.45 4.03
CA ALA A 30 -16.69 -16.75 3.52
C ALA A 30 -15.90 -16.08 4.65
N ALA A 31 -16.57 -15.37 5.57
CA ALA A 31 -15.92 -14.75 6.72
C ALA A 31 -15.19 -15.77 7.60
N THR A 32 -15.82 -16.91 7.91
CA THR A 32 -15.19 -18.01 8.66
C THR A 32 -13.95 -18.56 7.95
N LEU A 33 -14.04 -18.81 6.64
CA LEU A 33 -12.90 -19.27 5.86
C LEU A 33 -11.76 -18.23 5.84
N LEU A 34 -12.08 -16.95 5.65
CA LEU A 34 -11.07 -15.90 5.64
C LEU A 34 -10.43 -15.70 7.01
N ALA A 35 -11.19 -15.88 8.10
CA ALA A 35 -10.69 -15.85 9.48
C ALA A 35 -9.56 -16.88 9.71
N SER A 36 -9.64 -18.06 9.10
CA SER A 36 -8.63 -19.13 9.28
C SER A 36 -7.37 -18.95 8.44
N LEU A 37 -7.34 -18.03 7.47
CA LEU A 37 -6.17 -17.80 6.63
C LEU A 37 -5.17 -16.87 7.32
N ASP A 38 -3.88 -17.08 7.08
CA ASP A 38 -2.85 -16.12 7.47
C ASP A 38 -2.84 -14.87 6.56
N ARG A 39 -2.06 -13.86 6.96
CA ARG A 39 -1.90 -12.59 6.23
C ARG A 39 -1.46 -12.81 4.78
N ASP A 40 -0.43 -13.62 4.55
CA ASP A 40 0.16 -13.78 3.22
C ASP A 40 -0.77 -14.53 2.28
N ARG A 41 -1.50 -15.54 2.77
CA ARG A 41 -2.54 -16.26 2.03
C ARG A 41 -3.73 -15.36 1.67
N LEU A 42 -4.19 -14.52 2.59
CA LEU A 42 -5.25 -13.56 2.29
C LEU A 42 -4.85 -12.60 1.19
N LEU A 43 -3.63 -12.06 1.31
CA LEU A 43 -3.09 -11.11 0.35
C LEU A 43 -2.91 -11.72 -1.05
N ASP A 44 -2.41 -12.95 -1.12
CA ASP A 44 -2.27 -13.68 -2.38
C ASP A 44 -3.64 -13.97 -3.01
N ARG A 45 -4.64 -14.40 -2.22
CA ARG A 45 -6.00 -14.58 -2.69
C ARG A 45 -6.62 -13.28 -3.19
N PHE A 46 -6.44 -12.17 -2.46
CA PHE A 46 -6.91 -10.85 -2.89
C PHE A 46 -6.35 -10.49 -4.27
N ARG A 47 -5.02 -10.62 -4.46
CA ARG A 47 -4.36 -10.32 -5.74
C ARG A 47 -4.92 -11.18 -6.86
N ARG A 48 -5.04 -12.50 -6.65
CA ARG A 48 -5.59 -13.43 -7.65
C ARG A 48 -7.03 -13.05 -8.02
N SER A 49 -7.90 -12.81 -7.04
CA SER A 49 -9.29 -12.41 -7.28
C SER A 49 -9.39 -11.07 -7.99
N PHE A 50 -8.59 -10.07 -7.59
CA PHE A 50 -8.59 -8.74 -8.19
C PHE A 50 -8.11 -8.76 -9.65
N HIS A 51 -7.02 -9.47 -9.94
CA HIS A 51 -6.50 -9.59 -11.30
C HIS A 51 -7.40 -10.43 -12.22
N ALA A 52 -8.13 -11.41 -11.68
CA ALA A 52 -9.14 -12.18 -12.40
C ALA A 52 -10.49 -11.42 -12.58
N ASN A 53 -10.57 -10.14 -12.19
CA ASN A 53 -11.80 -9.34 -12.16
C ASN A 53 -12.95 -10.01 -11.38
N ASN A 54 -12.64 -10.86 -10.38
CA ASN A 54 -13.63 -11.40 -9.46
C ASN A 54 -13.88 -10.37 -8.34
N ARG A 55 -14.61 -9.31 -8.72
CA ARG A 55 -14.83 -8.11 -7.90
C ARG A 55 -15.51 -8.40 -6.55
N ARG A 56 -16.44 -9.37 -6.52
CA ARG A 56 -17.12 -9.81 -5.28
C ARG A 56 -16.14 -10.42 -4.29
N ALA A 57 -15.38 -11.43 -4.72
CA ALA A 57 -14.40 -12.08 -3.86
C ALA A 57 -13.32 -11.09 -3.42
N ALA A 58 -12.84 -10.24 -4.33
CA ALA A 58 -11.86 -9.21 -4.01
C ALA A 58 -12.35 -8.24 -2.91
N LEU A 59 -13.62 -7.81 -2.96
CA LEU A 59 -14.20 -6.93 -1.93
C LEU A 59 -14.26 -7.59 -0.55
N VAL A 60 -14.75 -8.83 -0.47
CA VAL A 60 -14.86 -9.54 0.82
C VAL A 60 -13.47 -9.82 1.42
N ILE A 61 -12.50 -10.19 0.58
CA ILE A 61 -11.11 -10.39 1.05
C ILE A 61 -10.48 -9.05 1.46
N ALA A 62 -10.76 -7.96 0.75
CA ALA A 62 -10.28 -6.63 1.11
C ALA A 62 -10.79 -6.20 2.49
N ASP A 63 -12.05 -6.49 2.83
CA ASP A 63 -12.57 -6.24 4.18
C ASP A 63 -11.82 -7.02 5.25
N ALA A 64 -11.63 -8.32 5.05
CA ALA A 64 -10.89 -9.14 5.99
C ALA A 64 -9.44 -8.65 6.18
N LEU A 65 -8.80 -8.12 5.13
CA LEU A 65 -7.48 -7.50 5.22
C LEU A 65 -7.54 -6.20 6.05
N ILE A 66 -8.50 -5.31 5.76
CA ILE A 66 -8.65 -4.03 6.45
C ILE A 66 -8.93 -4.22 7.94
N GLU A 67 -9.78 -5.20 8.30
CA GLU A 67 -10.09 -5.56 9.69
C GLU A 67 -8.84 -6.00 10.46
N ARG A 68 -7.89 -6.63 9.78
CA ARG A 68 -6.60 -7.04 10.35
C ARG A 68 -5.54 -5.94 10.32
N GLY A 69 -5.92 -4.72 9.94
CA GLY A 69 -5.00 -3.60 9.79
C GLY A 69 -4.03 -3.79 8.62
N VAL A 70 -4.39 -4.55 7.59
CA VAL A 70 -3.56 -4.76 6.40
C VAL A 70 -4.20 -4.02 5.20
N PRO A 71 -3.48 -3.09 4.54
CA PRO A 71 -4.01 -2.42 3.36
C PRO A 71 -4.18 -3.41 2.19
N PRO A 72 -5.36 -3.51 1.55
CA PRO A 72 -5.60 -4.45 0.45
C PRO A 72 -4.73 -4.17 -0.77
N ALA A 73 -4.60 -2.88 -1.11
CA ALA A 73 -3.82 -2.45 -2.25
C ALA A 73 -2.36 -2.26 -1.82
N PHE A 74 -1.54 -3.27 -2.10
CA PHE A 74 -0.13 -3.34 -1.75
C PHE A 74 0.72 -2.19 -2.29
N TRP A 75 0.84 -1.11 -1.55
CA TRP A 75 1.72 0.03 -1.78
C TRP A 75 3.21 -0.32 -2.07
N HIS A 76 3.69 -1.49 -1.66
CA HIS A 76 5.06 -1.99 -1.93
C HIS A 76 5.20 -2.96 -3.12
N ALA A 77 4.10 -3.50 -3.64
CA ALA A 77 4.21 -4.34 -4.82
C ALA A 77 4.76 -3.47 -5.96
N PRO A 78 5.69 -3.98 -6.78
CA PRO A 78 6.08 -3.27 -7.99
C PRO A 78 4.79 -2.91 -8.73
N ARG A 79 4.59 -1.63 -9.03
CA ARG A 79 3.50 -1.26 -9.93
C ARG A 79 3.88 -1.90 -11.26
N SER A 80 3.25 -3.02 -11.57
CA SER A 80 3.33 -3.57 -12.89
C SER A 80 2.81 -2.50 -13.85
N THR A 81 3.32 -2.51 -15.08
CA THR A 81 2.80 -1.68 -16.19
C THR A 81 1.37 -2.07 -16.59
N VAL A 82 0.68 -2.86 -15.75
CA VAL A 82 -0.67 -3.35 -15.98
C VAL A 82 -1.64 -2.18 -16.01
N ASN A 83 -2.26 -2.01 -17.16
CA ASN A 83 -3.39 -1.11 -17.34
C ASN A 83 -4.62 -1.75 -16.70
N TYR A 84 -5.01 -1.25 -15.53
CA TYR A 84 -6.25 -1.67 -14.87
C TYR A 84 -7.47 -1.24 -15.69
N SER A 85 -8.47 -2.12 -15.74
CA SER A 85 -9.78 -1.78 -16.32
C SER A 85 -10.45 -0.64 -15.55
N LEU A 86 -11.48 -0.04 -16.15
CA LEU A 86 -12.23 1.03 -15.51
C LEU A 86 -12.87 0.57 -14.18
N GLU A 87 -13.35 -0.67 -14.16
CA GLU A 87 -13.94 -1.32 -12.98
C GLU A 87 -12.90 -1.57 -11.89
N GLN A 88 -11.74 -2.11 -12.26
CA GLN A 88 -10.63 -2.34 -11.31
C GLN A 88 -10.14 -1.01 -10.70
N ARG A 89 -10.14 0.08 -11.47
CA ARG A 89 -9.82 1.42 -10.95
C ARG A 89 -10.89 1.92 -9.98
N ALA A 90 -12.17 1.73 -10.28
CA ALA A 90 -13.25 2.09 -9.35
C ALA A 90 -13.19 1.26 -8.06
N ASP A 91 -12.84 -0.02 -8.16
CA ASP A 91 -12.65 -0.91 -7.01
C ASP A 91 -11.46 -0.48 -6.16
N LEU A 92 -10.31 -0.16 -6.79
CA LEU A 92 -9.14 0.37 -6.08
C LEU A 92 -9.45 1.67 -5.33
N LEU A 93 -10.22 2.58 -5.94
CA LEU A 93 -10.69 3.78 -5.25
C LEU A 93 -11.49 3.40 -3.98
N THR A 94 -12.38 2.44 -4.12
CA THR A 94 -13.24 1.96 -3.02
C THR A 94 -12.38 1.35 -1.91
N TYR A 95 -11.43 0.48 -2.25
CA TYR A 95 -10.51 -0.14 -1.28
C TYR A 95 -9.64 0.89 -0.57
N ASP A 96 -9.09 1.87 -1.29
CA ASP A 96 -8.28 2.95 -0.71
C ASP A 96 -9.10 3.75 0.31
N VAL A 97 -10.33 4.13 -0.03
CA VAL A 97 -11.19 4.91 0.87
C VAL A 97 -11.61 4.10 2.10
N ARG A 98 -11.91 2.80 1.95
CA ARG A 98 -12.24 1.92 3.08
C ARG A 98 -11.05 1.70 3.99
N TRP A 99 -9.85 1.57 3.42
CA TRP A 99 -8.61 1.55 4.19
C TRP A 99 -8.42 2.85 4.97
N LEU A 100 -8.54 4.01 4.31
CA LEU A 100 -8.42 5.32 4.98
C LEU A 100 -9.42 5.47 6.13
N ARG A 101 -10.67 5.05 5.93
CA ARG A 101 -11.72 5.05 6.96
C ARG A 101 -11.32 4.22 8.19
N SER A 102 -10.66 3.08 7.97
CA SER A 102 -10.22 2.18 9.05
C SER A 102 -8.96 2.68 9.74
N ALA A 103 -7.92 3.04 8.97
CA ALA A 103 -6.62 3.44 9.49
C ALA A 103 -6.62 4.86 10.09
N TYR A 104 -7.53 5.74 9.64
CA TYR A 104 -7.61 7.14 10.06
C TYR A 104 -9.06 7.52 10.43
N PRO A 105 -9.63 6.97 11.51
CA PRO A 105 -11.05 7.15 11.84
C PRO A 105 -11.45 8.62 12.11
N GLY A 106 -10.50 9.46 12.52
CA GLY A 106 -10.74 10.90 12.73
C GLY A 106 -10.71 11.74 11.44
N HIS A 107 -10.27 11.18 10.31
CA HIS A 107 -9.99 11.93 9.09
C HIS A 107 -11.22 12.60 8.48
N ALA A 108 -12.41 12.01 8.64
CA ALA A 108 -13.65 12.60 8.14
C ALA A 108 -13.91 14.02 8.70
N ARG A 109 -13.35 14.38 9.86
CA ARG A 109 -13.50 15.71 10.48
C ARG A 109 -12.75 16.82 9.74
N VAL A 110 -11.68 16.50 9.01
CA VAL A 110 -10.88 17.48 8.26
C VAL A 110 -11.29 17.60 6.79
N VAL A 111 -12.27 16.81 6.36
CA VAL A 111 -12.80 16.84 4.99
C VAL A 111 -13.89 17.89 4.89
N ARG A 112 -13.66 18.92 4.08
CA ARG A 112 -14.56 20.08 3.94
C ARG A 112 -15.91 19.72 3.29
N TYR A 113 -15.90 18.92 2.24
CA TYR A 113 -17.09 18.66 1.42
C TYR A 113 -17.91 17.49 1.97
N GLU A 114 -19.20 17.71 2.20
CA GLU A 114 -20.11 16.69 2.78
C GLU A 114 -20.16 15.39 1.99
N ARG A 115 -20.33 15.47 0.65
CA ARG A 115 -20.33 14.27 -0.19
C ARG A 115 -19.03 13.49 -0.10
N THR A 116 -17.91 14.19 0.01
CA THR A 116 -16.60 13.55 0.22
C THR A 116 -16.47 12.96 1.62
N ARG A 117 -17.04 13.59 2.66
CA ARG A 117 -17.15 13.00 4.00
C ARG A 117 -17.94 11.69 3.98
N HIS A 118 -19.03 11.63 3.21
CA HIS A 118 -19.83 10.42 3.06
C HIS A 118 -19.08 9.26 2.39
N MET A 119 -18.03 9.54 1.60
CA MET A 119 -17.12 8.47 1.14
C MET A 119 -16.44 7.76 2.31
N LEU A 120 -16.19 8.45 3.43
CA LEU A 120 -15.59 7.86 4.64
C LEU A 120 -16.65 7.36 5.64
N SER A 121 -17.94 7.41 5.30
CA SER A 121 -19.02 6.93 6.15
C SER A 121 -18.99 5.41 6.31
N ARG A 122 -19.48 4.90 7.44
CA ARG A 122 -19.73 3.46 7.67
C ARG A 122 -21.06 2.98 7.07
N VAL A 123 -21.89 3.90 6.58
CA VAL A 123 -23.12 3.54 5.87
C VAL A 123 -22.75 3.11 4.45
N GLU A 124 -22.70 1.80 4.21
CA GLU A 124 -22.15 1.22 2.96
C GLU A 124 -22.88 1.72 1.69
N ALA A 125 -24.19 1.94 1.75
CA ALA A 125 -24.94 2.51 0.62
C ALA A 125 -24.46 3.93 0.25
N ALA A 126 -24.25 4.79 1.26
CA ALA A 126 -23.73 6.14 1.05
C ALA A 126 -22.27 6.10 0.57
N HIS A 127 -21.44 5.29 1.21
CA HIS A 127 -20.03 5.08 0.85
C HIS A 127 -19.88 4.74 -0.65
N HIS A 128 -20.54 3.67 -1.11
CA HIS A 128 -20.42 3.22 -2.50
C HIS A 128 -20.98 4.23 -3.49
N ARG A 129 -22.11 4.87 -3.19
CA ARG A 129 -22.71 5.89 -4.05
C ARG A 129 -21.76 7.08 -4.24
N GLU A 130 -21.19 7.60 -3.15
CA GLU A 130 -20.30 8.76 -3.23
C GLU A 130 -18.92 8.41 -3.81
N CYS A 131 -18.40 7.21 -3.58
CA CYS A 131 -17.17 6.73 -4.25
C CYS A 131 -17.37 6.67 -5.77
N LEU A 132 -18.49 6.13 -6.25
CA LEU A 132 -18.78 6.08 -7.68
C LEU A 132 -18.99 7.47 -8.28
N PHE A 133 -19.71 8.34 -7.55
CA PHE A 133 -19.89 9.74 -7.95
C PHE A 133 -18.56 10.49 -8.04
N ALA A 134 -17.66 10.28 -7.08
CA ALA A 134 -16.33 10.87 -7.10
C ALA A 134 -15.46 10.32 -8.25
N PHE A 135 -15.58 9.02 -8.56
CA PHE A 135 -14.84 8.40 -9.66
C PHE A 135 -15.29 8.92 -11.03
N TYR A 136 -16.60 9.10 -11.22
CA TYR A 136 -17.24 9.60 -12.44
C TYR A 136 -16.73 8.90 -13.71
N ASP A 137 -16.85 7.56 -13.74
CA ASP A 137 -16.36 6.69 -14.82
C ASP A 137 -14.92 7.02 -15.26
N GLY A 138 -14.07 7.33 -14.28
CA GLY A 138 -12.66 7.64 -14.48
C GLY A 138 -12.37 9.00 -15.12
N ARG A 139 -13.41 9.81 -15.39
CA ARG A 139 -13.29 11.15 -15.99
C ARG A 139 -12.79 12.18 -14.98
N ARG A 140 -13.04 11.97 -13.68
CA ARG A 140 -12.53 12.89 -12.66
C ARG A 140 -11.04 12.64 -12.43
N PRO A 141 -10.16 13.66 -12.58
CA PRO A 141 -8.75 13.51 -12.27
C PRO A 141 -8.53 13.10 -10.81
N LEU A 142 -7.65 12.12 -10.57
CA LEU A 142 -7.40 11.57 -9.23
C LEU A 142 -6.94 12.64 -8.23
N TRP A 143 -6.14 13.61 -8.66
CA TRP A 143 -5.67 14.70 -7.80
C TRP A 143 -6.83 15.55 -7.25
N LYS A 144 -7.95 15.69 -7.99
CA LYS A 144 -9.14 16.39 -7.49
C LYS A 144 -9.85 15.59 -6.40
N ILE A 145 -9.82 14.26 -6.48
CA ILE A 145 -10.38 13.37 -5.46
C ILE A 145 -9.53 13.43 -4.20
N VAL A 146 -8.20 13.28 -4.35
CA VAL A 146 -7.20 13.44 -3.28
C VAL A 146 -7.34 14.78 -2.55
N ALA A 147 -7.42 15.88 -3.30
CA ALA A 147 -7.61 17.21 -2.74
C ALA A 147 -8.96 17.35 -2.01
N SER A 148 -10.04 16.81 -2.56
CA SER A 148 -11.36 16.85 -1.90
C SER A 148 -11.40 16.06 -0.59
N LEU A 149 -10.61 14.98 -0.50
CA LEU A 149 -10.44 14.15 0.68
C LEU A 149 -9.41 14.73 1.67
N SER A 150 -8.81 15.90 1.40
CA SER A 150 -7.78 16.50 2.26
C SER A 150 -6.63 15.55 2.62
N LEU A 151 -6.21 14.66 1.70
CA LEU A 151 -5.22 13.61 2.04
C LEU A 151 -3.81 14.18 2.18
N THR A 152 -3.14 13.84 3.29
CA THR A 152 -1.71 14.10 3.47
C THR A 152 -0.87 13.20 2.57
N ASN A 153 0.42 13.53 2.38
CA ASN A 153 1.33 12.68 1.63
C ASN A 153 1.41 11.27 2.25
N THR A 154 1.51 11.18 3.57
CA THR A 154 1.54 9.91 4.32
C THR A 154 0.32 9.04 4.05
N GLN A 155 -0.88 9.62 4.07
CA GLN A 155 -2.13 8.90 3.74
C GLN A 155 -2.19 8.47 2.27
N GLN A 156 -1.70 9.30 1.35
CA GLN A 156 -1.60 8.95 -0.07
C GLN A 156 -0.61 7.79 -0.30
N HIS A 157 0.43 7.67 0.52
CA HIS A 157 1.35 6.53 0.47
C HIS A 157 0.68 5.20 0.81
N ASP A 158 -0.36 5.23 1.65
CA ASP A 158 -1.15 4.04 1.99
C ASP A 158 -2.19 3.65 0.94
N CYS A 159 -2.58 4.59 0.10
CA CYS A 159 -3.50 4.36 -0.99
C CYS A 159 -2.75 3.83 -2.21
N TRP A 160 -3.38 3.06 -3.09
CA TRP A 160 -2.79 2.68 -4.37
C TRP A 160 -3.20 3.63 -5.49
N LEU A 161 -4.49 3.91 -5.64
CA LEU A 161 -5.04 4.79 -6.67
C LEU A 161 -5.02 6.25 -6.21
N LEU A 162 -5.39 6.55 -4.96
CA LEU A 162 -5.52 7.91 -4.44
C LEU A 162 -4.15 8.56 -4.13
N ARG A 163 -3.42 8.89 -5.19
CA ARG A 163 -2.11 9.55 -5.14
C ARG A 163 -2.08 10.75 -6.06
N SER A 164 -1.49 11.83 -5.56
CA SER A 164 -1.05 12.95 -6.40
C SER A 164 0.13 12.53 -7.30
N ALA A 165 0.42 13.37 -8.30
CA ALA A 165 1.57 13.12 -9.19
C ALA A 165 2.91 13.11 -8.44
N PRO A 166 3.20 14.03 -7.49
CA PRO A 166 4.41 13.97 -6.67
C PRO A 166 4.56 12.64 -5.91
N VAL A 167 3.52 12.18 -5.22
CA VAL A 167 3.55 10.91 -4.47
C VAL A 167 3.71 9.71 -5.42
N THR A 168 3.10 9.76 -6.60
CA THR A 168 3.28 8.72 -7.63
C THR A 168 4.71 8.67 -8.16
N ASN A 169 5.31 9.82 -8.44
CA ASN A 169 6.70 9.91 -8.88
C ASN A 169 7.66 9.43 -7.79
N ARG A 170 7.42 9.82 -6.54
CA ARG A 170 8.20 9.34 -5.39
C ARG A 170 8.18 7.81 -5.29
N HIS A 171 7.02 7.17 -5.46
CA HIS A 171 6.94 5.70 -5.50
C HIS A 171 7.74 5.09 -6.65
N ARG A 172 7.72 5.68 -7.85
CA ARG A 172 8.51 5.18 -8.98
C ARG A 172 10.00 5.22 -8.66
N VAL A 173 10.48 6.30 -8.06
CA VAL A 173 11.88 6.43 -7.62
C VAL A 173 12.21 5.38 -6.56
N ILE A 174 11.34 5.18 -5.56
CA ILE A 174 11.54 4.15 -4.53
C ILE A 174 11.64 2.75 -5.15
N GLN A 175 10.75 2.43 -6.09
CA GLN A 175 10.77 1.14 -6.79
C GLN A 175 12.04 0.97 -7.63
N ALA A 176 12.49 2.00 -8.36
CA ALA A 176 13.72 1.96 -9.14
C ALA A 176 14.98 1.77 -8.26
N MET A 177 14.97 2.32 -7.05
CA MET A 177 16.08 2.20 -6.10
C MET A 177 16.06 0.88 -5.31
N ARG A 178 14.95 0.14 -5.35
CA ARG A 178 14.70 -1.01 -4.47
C ARG A 178 15.79 -2.07 -4.55
N ASP A 179 16.14 -2.49 -5.76
CA ASP A 179 17.08 -3.59 -5.97
C ASP A 179 18.52 -3.14 -5.71
N LYS A 180 18.85 -1.89 -6.10
CA LYS A 180 20.14 -1.26 -5.81
C LYS A 180 20.39 -1.20 -4.30
N VAL A 181 19.41 -0.73 -3.52
CA VAL A 181 19.53 -0.68 -2.05
C VAL A 181 19.71 -2.08 -1.48
N PHE A 182 18.89 -3.05 -1.90
CA PHE A 182 19.02 -4.42 -1.42
C PHE A 182 20.42 -5.00 -1.69
N ALA A 183 21.00 -4.75 -2.87
CA ALA A 183 22.34 -5.18 -3.25
C ALA A 183 23.46 -4.48 -2.46
N THR A 184 23.22 -3.27 -1.94
CA THR A 184 24.19 -2.52 -1.14
C THR A 184 24.22 -2.94 0.33
N LEU A 185 23.09 -3.38 0.91
CA LEU A 185 23.00 -3.75 2.33
C LEU A 185 23.99 -4.83 2.81
N PRO A 186 24.39 -5.84 2.01
CA PRO A 186 25.36 -6.87 2.43
C PRO A 186 26.75 -6.34 2.80
N ALA A 187 27.14 -5.13 2.35
CA ALA A 187 28.44 -4.54 2.68
C ALA A 187 28.71 -4.50 4.19
N ASP A 188 27.66 -4.29 4.99
CA ASP A 188 27.72 -4.23 6.45
C ASP A 188 27.90 -5.60 7.13
N LEU A 189 27.38 -6.67 6.52
CA LEU A 189 27.43 -8.00 7.12
C LEU A 189 28.86 -8.57 7.16
N LYS A 190 29.77 -8.06 6.32
CA LYS A 190 31.18 -8.45 6.33
C LYS A 190 31.84 -8.16 7.69
N GLY A 191 31.37 -7.14 8.43
CA GLY A 191 31.85 -6.84 9.78
C GLY A 191 31.25 -7.73 10.89
N VAL A 192 30.00 -8.18 10.73
CA VAL A 192 29.22 -8.94 11.74
C VAL A 192 29.43 -10.45 11.66
N ARG A 193 29.86 -10.97 10.50
CA ARG A 193 30.15 -12.40 10.19
C ARG A 193 31.23 -13.07 11.06
N ARG A 194 31.74 -12.40 12.10
CA ARG A 194 32.82 -12.89 12.98
C ARG A 194 32.36 -13.81 14.12
N THR A 195 31.06 -14.13 14.24
CA THR A 195 30.54 -14.99 15.31
C THR A 195 30.09 -16.35 14.79
N ARG A 196 30.50 -17.44 15.46
CA ARG A 196 30.26 -18.84 15.08
C ARG A 196 28.76 -19.22 15.01
N THR A 197 27.89 -18.40 15.60
CA THR A 197 26.43 -18.59 15.71
C THR A 197 25.62 -17.84 14.65
N PHE A 198 26.23 -16.97 13.84
CA PHE A 198 25.52 -16.19 12.82
C PHE A 198 25.55 -16.91 11.47
N THR A 199 24.45 -17.62 11.14
CA THR A 199 24.30 -18.36 9.88
C THR A 199 23.98 -17.44 8.70
N ASP A 200 24.12 -17.96 7.48
CA ASP A 200 23.72 -17.23 6.27
C ASP A 200 22.20 -16.96 6.20
N ASP A 201 21.38 -17.80 6.82
CA ASP A 201 19.93 -17.58 6.92
C ASP A 201 19.61 -16.36 7.81
N ASN A 202 20.26 -16.25 8.97
CA ASN A 202 20.15 -15.08 9.85
C ASN A 202 20.59 -13.79 9.14
N ALA A 203 21.64 -13.90 8.32
CA ALA A 203 22.14 -12.82 7.49
C ALA A 203 21.08 -12.36 6.48
N ARG A 204 20.48 -13.30 5.75
CA ARG A 204 19.45 -13.04 4.74
C ARG A 204 18.18 -12.45 5.35
N GLU A 205 17.73 -12.96 6.49
CA GLU A 205 16.59 -12.40 7.22
C GLU A 205 16.86 -10.96 7.65
N THR A 206 18.06 -10.69 8.20
CA THR A 206 18.46 -9.34 8.62
C THR A 206 18.46 -8.35 7.46
N LEU A 207 19.00 -8.74 6.29
CA LEU A 207 18.97 -7.91 5.08
C LEU A 207 17.54 -7.63 4.62
N THR A 208 16.70 -8.66 4.61
CA THR A 208 15.29 -8.56 4.22
C THR A 208 14.53 -7.62 5.15
N ARG A 209 14.76 -7.72 6.46
CA ARG A 209 14.19 -6.82 7.47
C ARG A 209 14.63 -5.38 7.25
N ARG A 210 15.93 -5.13 7.11
CA ARG A 210 16.49 -3.79 6.86
C ARG A 210 15.95 -3.15 5.58
N HIS A 211 15.84 -3.94 4.52
CA HIS A 211 15.29 -3.48 3.25
C HIS A 211 13.81 -3.09 3.35
N ARG A 212 13.00 -3.92 4.02
CA ARG A 212 11.58 -3.63 4.28
C ARG A 212 11.40 -2.39 5.15
N LEU A 213 12.24 -2.22 6.18
CA LEU A 213 12.25 -1.03 7.02
C LEU A 213 12.63 0.22 6.21
N TRP A 214 13.64 0.13 5.36
CA TRP A 214 13.99 1.21 4.44
C TRP A 214 12.81 1.60 3.54
N LEU A 215 12.13 0.64 2.92
CA LEU A 215 10.93 0.89 2.11
C LEU A 215 9.86 1.63 2.91
N CYS A 216 9.57 1.18 4.14
CA CYS A 216 8.62 1.85 5.02
C CYS A 216 9.06 3.29 5.35
N ALA A 217 10.34 3.50 5.64
CA ALA A 217 10.90 4.82 5.93
C ALA A 217 10.75 5.78 4.76
N GLN A 218 10.88 5.33 3.51
CA GLN A 218 10.72 6.19 2.33
C GLN A 218 9.31 6.76 2.14
N MET A 219 8.33 6.22 2.86
CA MET A 219 6.90 6.51 2.72
C MET A 219 6.31 7.14 3.99
N THR A 220 7.18 7.45 4.93
CA THR A 220 6.92 8.18 6.16
C THR A 220 7.86 9.38 6.19
N ASP A 221 7.55 10.36 7.03
CA ASP A 221 8.47 11.48 7.31
C ASP A 221 9.63 11.06 8.25
N GLY A 222 10.07 9.78 8.19
CA GLY A 222 11.17 9.24 8.99
C GLY A 222 10.84 8.88 10.44
N ASN A 223 9.59 9.07 10.89
CA ASN A 223 9.17 8.75 12.26
C ASN A 223 9.26 7.23 12.55
N PRO A 224 10.09 6.77 13.51
CA PRO A 224 10.25 5.35 13.80
C PRO A 224 8.95 4.63 14.22
N THR A 225 8.01 5.32 14.86
CA THR A 225 6.70 4.74 15.25
C THR A 225 5.83 4.44 14.04
N ASP A 226 5.80 5.35 13.07
CA ASP A 226 5.04 5.17 11.82
C ASP A 226 5.67 4.08 10.95
N ILE A 227 7.02 4.03 10.92
CA ILE A 227 7.78 2.98 10.25
C ILE A 227 7.48 1.62 10.87
N ALA A 228 7.48 1.50 12.21
CA ALA A 228 7.16 0.26 12.91
C ALA A 228 5.73 -0.21 12.60
N THR A 229 4.77 0.73 12.61
CA THR A 229 3.38 0.45 12.27
C THR A 229 3.26 -0.10 10.85
N ARG A 230 3.87 0.58 9.88
CA ARG A 230 3.89 0.16 8.48
C ARG A 230 4.62 -1.17 8.27
N TYR A 231 5.71 -1.40 8.98
CA TYR A 231 6.44 -2.65 8.93
C TYR A 231 5.58 -3.82 9.41
N ARG A 232 4.81 -3.64 10.50
CA ARG A 232 3.84 -4.61 10.98
C ARG A 232 2.73 -4.87 9.97
N GLN A 233 2.20 -3.84 9.33
CA GLN A 233 1.19 -4.00 8.26
C GLN A 233 1.77 -4.80 7.07
N LEU A 234 3.03 -4.52 6.73
CA LEU A 234 3.75 -5.18 5.63
C LEU A 234 4.11 -6.63 5.92
N THR A 235 4.43 -6.98 7.17
CA THR A 235 5.06 -8.27 7.49
C THR A 235 4.31 -9.12 8.50
N GLY A 236 3.45 -8.51 9.32
CA GLY A 236 2.87 -9.11 10.51
C GLY A 236 3.80 -9.05 11.74
N GLU A 237 5.08 -8.71 11.58
CA GLU A 237 6.05 -8.68 12.67
C GLU A 237 5.98 -7.35 13.43
N VAL A 238 6.03 -7.43 14.77
CA VAL A 238 6.03 -6.26 15.66
C VAL A 238 7.47 -5.92 16.04
N LEU A 239 7.89 -4.71 15.73
CA LEU A 239 9.18 -4.16 16.16
C LEU A 239 8.97 -2.99 17.11
N SER A 240 9.85 -2.85 18.10
CA SER A 240 9.84 -1.68 18.97
C SER A 240 10.33 -0.43 18.23
N ARG A 241 9.90 0.74 18.67
CA ARG A 241 10.35 2.05 18.14
C ARG A 241 11.88 2.14 18.13
N GLN A 242 12.54 1.70 19.20
CA GLN A 242 13.99 1.75 19.33
C GLN A 242 14.69 0.79 18.35
N ALA A 243 14.17 -0.42 18.19
CA ALA A 243 14.71 -1.39 17.23
C ALA A 243 14.64 -0.83 15.80
N VAL A 244 13.52 -0.21 15.42
CA VAL A 244 13.36 0.44 14.13
C VAL A 244 14.34 1.59 13.95
N ALA A 245 14.46 2.49 14.93
CA ALA A 245 15.38 3.61 14.87
C ALA A 245 16.84 3.16 14.64
N ASN A 246 17.28 2.14 15.40
CA ASN A 246 18.63 1.58 15.28
C ASN A 246 18.87 0.96 13.89
N GLN A 247 17.91 0.19 13.37
CA GLN A 247 18.03 -0.44 12.04
C GLN A 247 18.04 0.60 10.92
N ILE A 248 17.20 1.64 11.00
CA ILE A 248 17.16 2.72 10.00
C ILE A 248 18.44 3.55 10.01
N ALA A 249 18.95 3.90 11.20
CA ALA A 249 20.23 4.61 11.32
C ALA A 249 21.36 3.82 10.64
N LYS A 250 21.37 2.50 10.87
CA LYS A 250 22.34 1.60 10.26
C LYS A 250 22.22 1.53 8.74
N VAL A 251 21.00 1.41 8.21
CA VAL A 251 20.76 1.44 6.75
C VAL A 251 21.24 2.75 6.14
N THR A 252 20.93 3.89 6.77
CA THR A 252 21.34 5.21 6.27
C THR A 252 22.86 5.35 6.23
N ALA A 253 23.57 4.87 7.25
CA ALA A 253 25.05 4.88 7.27
C ALA A 253 25.63 4.09 6.09
N ILE A 254 25.15 2.87 5.86
CA ILE A 254 25.62 2.00 4.77
C ILE A 254 25.41 2.64 3.39
N LEU A 255 24.26 3.27 3.18
CA LEU A 255 23.95 3.92 1.90
C LEU A 255 24.85 5.14 1.66
N ARG A 256 25.12 5.94 2.70
CA ARG A 256 26.04 7.09 2.61
C ARG A 256 27.47 6.66 2.30
N GLU A 257 27.98 5.65 3.01
CA GLU A 257 29.32 5.10 2.77
C GLU A 257 29.46 4.62 1.31
N SER A 258 28.47 3.90 0.80
CA SER A 258 28.48 3.43 -0.60
C SER A 258 28.44 4.56 -1.62
N GLU A 259 27.79 5.68 -1.32
CA GLU A 259 27.76 6.85 -2.22
C GLU A 259 29.10 7.58 -2.23
N MET A 260 29.76 7.73 -1.07
CA MET A 260 31.08 8.33 -0.96
C MET A 260 32.14 7.54 -1.73
N THR A 261 32.18 6.21 -1.58
CA THR A 261 33.13 5.36 -2.31
C THR A 261 32.98 5.51 -3.82
N LYS A 262 31.75 5.57 -4.33
CA LYS A 262 31.48 5.77 -5.77
C LYS A 262 31.88 7.15 -6.28
N HIS A 263 31.82 8.18 -5.42
CA HIS A 263 32.26 9.52 -5.80
C HIS A 263 33.79 9.57 -5.91
N GLN A 264 34.49 8.97 -4.95
CA GLN A 264 35.96 8.89 -4.96
C GLN A 264 36.48 8.08 -6.16
N GLU A 265 35.85 6.95 -6.49
CA GLU A 265 36.21 6.15 -7.67
C GLU A 265 36.06 6.94 -8.98
N LYS A 266 35.04 7.80 -9.08
CA LYS A 266 34.82 8.65 -10.27
C LYS A 266 35.78 9.81 -10.41
N GLU A 267 36.34 10.31 -9.30
CA GLU A 267 37.33 11.39 -9.33
C GLU A 267 38.73 10.87 -9.71
N MET A 268 38.96 9.56 -9.59
CA MET A 268 40.22 8.91 -9.94
C MET A 268 40.30 8.38 -11.38
N THR A 269 39.19 8.41 -12.12
CA THR A 269 39.08 8.01 -13.54
C THR A 269 38.80 9.20 -14.43
#